data_AF-A0A959HVP9-F1
#
_entry.id   AF-A0A959HVP9-F1
#
_cell.length_a   1.000
_cell.length_b   1.000
_cell.length_c   1.000
_cell.angle_alpha   90.00
_cell.angle_beta   90.00
_cell.angle_gamma   90.00
#
_symmetry.space_group_name_H-M   'P 1'
#
loop_
_entity.id
_entity.type
_entity.pdbx_description
1 polymer ?
#
loop_
_entity_poly.entity_id
_entity_poly.type
_entity_poly.pdbx_seq_one_letter_code
_entity_poly.pdbx_strand_id
1 'polypeptide(L)'
;MRIVRARCWKENLELTKPYTIAYRTISSVENLFIYLETDRGLYGIGSGSPAAFVTGEHIEESLAVLQDVLESLVLEQDVRYFHAILQRTKNHLSRFPAARAAVG
;
A
#
# COMPACT_ATOMS: atom_id res chain seq x y z
N MET A 1 -18.67 10.23 5.63
CA MET A 1 -18.13 9.59 4.41
C MET A 1 -17.24 8.47 4.89
N ARG A 2 -17.85 7.32 5.12
CA ARG A 2 -17.23 6.19 5.84
C ARG A 2 -16.70 5.18 4.86
N ILE A 3 -15.55 4.57 5.15
CA ILE A 3 -15.01 3.47 4.35
C ILE A 3 -15.82 2.20 4.64
N VAL A 4 -16.35 1.59 3.58
CA VAL A 4 -17.19 0.38 3.64
C VAL A 4 -16.54 -0.83 2.98
N ARG A 5 -15.49 -0.62 2.18
CA ARG A 5 -14.73 -1.69 1.53
C ARG A 5 -13.26 -1.31 1.50
N ALA A 6 -12.41 -2.29 1.82
CA ALA A 6 -10.98 -2.18 1.66
C ALA A 6 -10.46 -3.45 0.98
N ARG A 7 -9.54 -3.33 0.02
CA ARG A 7 -8.88 -4.46 -0.63
C ARG A 7 -7.42 -4.11 -0.84
N CYS A 8 -6.54 -5.09 -0.74
CA CYS A 8 -5.16 -4.95 -1.19
C CYS A 8 -4.76 -6.12 -2.09
N TRP A 9 -3.88 -5.84 -3.04
CA TRP A 9 -3.28 -6.83 -3.93
C TRP A 9 -1.92 -6.35 -4.38
N LYS A 10 -1.16 -7.23 -5.03
CA LYS A 10 0.05 -6.88 -5.74
C LYS A 10 -0.12 -7.13 -7.23
N GLU A 11 0.59 -6.36 -8.04
CA GLU A 11 0.64 -6.53 -9.48
C GLU A 11 2.09 -6.48 -9.95
N ASN A 12 2.46 -7.36 -10.88
CA ASN A 12 3.73 -7.29 -11.56
C ASN A 12 3.61 -6.38 -12.78
N LEU A 13 4.23 -5.21 -12.71
CA LEU A 13 4.25 -4.24 -13.79
C LEU A 13 5.51 -4.47 -14.64
N GLU A 14 5.34 -5.18 -15.75
CA GLU A 14 6.39 -5.36 -16.73
C GLU A 14 6.81 -4.00 -17.32
N LEU A 15 8.12 -3.81 -17.47
CA LEU A 15 8.65 -2.58 -18.07
C LEU A 15 8.73 -2.75 -19.58
N THR A 16 8.14 -1.81 -20.31
CA THR A 16 8.27 -1.74 -21.78
C THR A 16 9.72 -1.62 -22.23
N LYS A 17 10.58 -1.07 -21.36
CA LYS A 17 12.02 -0.99 -21.56
C LYS A 17 12.74 -1.24 -20.23
N PRO A 18 13.53 -2.32 -20.10
CA PRO A 18 14.37 -2.54 -18.94
C PRO A 18 15.38 -1.40 -18.74
N TYR A 19 15.71 -1.10 -17.48
CA TYR A 19 16.75 -0.13 -17.13
C TYR A 19 17.79 -0.74 -16.19
N THR A 20 18.99 -0.18 -16.21
CA THR A 20 20.11 -0.66 -15.39
C THR A 20 20.51 0.42 -14.40
N ILE A 21 20.59 0.02 -13.13
CA ILE A 21 21.24 0.77 -12.06
C ILE A 21 22.52 0.04 -11.67
N ALA A 22 23.30 0.61 -10.75
CA ALA A 22 24.51 -0.04 -10.27
C ALA A 22 24.22 -1.50 -9.86
N TYR A 23 24.95 -2.43 -10.48
CA TYR A 23 24.92 -3.87 -10.22
C TYR A 23 23.65 -4.64 -10.63
N ARG A 24 22.62 -4.00 -11.20
CA ARG A 24 21.34 -4.68 -11.53
C ARG A 24 20.65 -4.09 -12.76
N THR A 25 20.07 -4.98 -13.56
CA THR A 25 19.08 -4.63 -14.60
C THR A 25 17.69 -5.01 -14.12
N ILE A 26 16.75 -4.09 -14.23
CA ILE A 26 15.36 -4.24 -13.79
C ILE A 26 14.48 -4.28 -15.05
N SER A 27 13.75 -5.39 -15.22
CA SER A 27 12.82 -5.61 -16.33
C SER A 27 11.35 -5.59 -15.92
N SER A 28 11.08 -5.71 -14.62
CA SER A 28 9.74 -5.64 -14.05
C SER A 28 9.80 -5.08 -12.64
N VAL A 29 8.69 -4.49 -12.19
CA VAL A 29 8.54 -4.00 -10.82
C VAL A 29 7.22 -4.52 -10.26
N GLU A 30 7.26 -5.09 -9.07
CA GLU A 30 6.03 -5.43 -8.37
C GLU A 30 5.58 -4.24 -7.51
N ASN A 31 4.30 -3.90 -7.60
CA ASN A 31 3.67 -2.85 -6.81
C ASN A 31 2.54 -3.42 -5.96
N LEU A 32 2.40 -2.86 -4.76
CA LEU A 32 1.21 -3.02 -3.93
C LEU A 32 0.18 -1.98 -4.31
N PHE A 33 -1.08 -2.39 -4.23
CA PHE A 33 -2.23 -1.54 -4.43
C PHE A 33 -3.22 -1.72 -3.30
N ILE A 34 -3.89 -0.63 -2.96
CA ILE A 34 -4.99 -0.61 -2.01
C ILE A 34 -6.17 0.08 -2.67
N TYR A 35 -7.35 -0.51 -2.54
CA TYR A 35 -8.61 0.06 -2.98
C TYR A 35 -9.50 0.30 -1.76
N LEU A 36 -9.97 1.53 -1.59
CA LEU A 36 -10.91 1.92 -0.54
C LEU A 36 -12.18 2.47 -1.19
N GLU A 37 -13.34 2.05 -0.71
CA GLU A 37 -14.64 2.56 -1.16
C GLU A 37 -15.44 3.09 0.02
N THR A 38 -16.19 4.16 -0.21
CA THR A 38 -17.01 4.82 0.81
C THR A 38 -18.48 4.49 0.66
N ASP A 39 -19.24 4.72 1.73
CA ASP A 39 -20.70 4.64 1.79
C ASP A 39 -21.44 5.53 0.77
N ARG A 40 -20.72 6.46 0.12
CA ARG A 40 -21.24 7.35 -0.92
C ARG A 40 -20.83 6.93 -2.35
N GLY A 41 -20.23 5.76 -2.52
CA GLY A 41 -19.77 5.25 -3.81
C GLY A 41 -18.49 5.91 -4.34
N LEU A 42 -17.87 6.81 -3.57
CA LEU A 42 -16.54 7.34 -3.89
C LEU A 42 -15.49 6.30 -3.53
N TYR A 43 -14.46 6.15 -4.37
CA TYR A 43 -13.35 5.25 -4.12
C TYR A 43 -12.01 5.95 -4.33
N GLY A 44 -10.97 5.39 -3.71
CA GLY A 44 -9.58 5.81 -3.87
C GLY A 44 -8.70 4.58 -4.08
N ILE A 45 -7.63 4.76 -4.86
CA ILE A 45 -6.60 3.75 -5.06
C ILE A 45 -5.27 4.34 -4.61
N GLY A 46 -4.61 3.65 -3.69
CA GLY A 46 -3.25 3.95 -3.28
C GLY A 46 -2.29 2.87 -3.75
N SER A 47 -1.00 3.22 -3.83
CA SER A 47 0.05 2.29 -4.26
C SER A 47 1.32 2.48 -3.47
N GLY A 48 2.06 1.39 -3.29
CA GLY A 48 3.39 1.38 -2.68
C GLY A 48 4.31 0.42 -3.43
N SER A 49 5.56 0.82 -3.63
CA SER A 49 6.62 0.01 -4.24
C SER A 49 7.65 -0.38 -3.17
N PRO A 50 7.52 -1.54 -2.52
CA PRO A 50 8.54 -2.04 -1.60
C PRO A 50 9.90 -2.17 -2.30
N ALA A 51 10.96 -1.71 -1.62
CA ALA A 51 12.31 -1.75 -2.14
C ALA A 51 13.26 -2.31 -1.08
N ALA A 52 13.45 -3.63 -1.07
CA ALA A 52 14.25 -4.32 -0.07
C ALA A 52 15.65 -3.72 0.15
N PHE A 53 16.30 -3.26 -0.92
CA PHE A 53 17.65 -2.65 -0.85
C PHE A 53 17.67 -1.24 -0.25
N VAL A 54 16.52 -0.57 -0.14
CA VAL A 54 16.40 0.81 0.34
C VAL A 54 15.75 0.85 1.71
N THR A 55 14.60 0.18 1.86
CA THR A 55 13.77 0.23 3.08
C THR A 55 13.82 -1.06 3.89
N GLY A 56 14.43 -2.13 3.38
CA GLY A 56 14.38 -3.46 3.99
C GLY A 56 13.02 -4.15 3.85
N GLU A 57 12.11 -3.56 3.09
CA GLU A 57 10.73 -4.01 2.94
C GLU A 57 10.57 -4.90 1.71
N HIS A 58 10.07 -6.13 1.91
CA HIS A 58 9.77 -7.08 0.84
C HIS A 58 8.29 -7.06 0.50
N ILE A 59 7.96 -7.29 -0.77
CA ILE A 59 6.57 -7.17 -1.24
C ILE A 59 5.63 -8.20 -0.61
N GLU A 60 6.08 -9.44 -0.44
CA GLU A 60 5.25 -10.50 0.14
C GLU A 60 4.94 -10.23 1.61
N GLU A 61 5.93 -9.78 2.38
CA GLU A 61 5.74 -9.41 3.78
C GLU A 61 4.81 -8.22 3.91
N SER A 62 4.95 -7.24 3.03
CA SER A 62 4.11 -6.04 2.98
C SER A 62 2.66 -6.38 2.62
N LEU A 63 2.45 -7.26 1.65
CA LEU A 63 1.12 -7.76 1.28
C LEU A 63 0.48 -8.50 2.44
N ALA A 64 1.21 -9.44 3.06
CA ALA A 64 0.71 -10.24 4.16
C ALA A 64 0.29 -9.37 5.36
N VAL A 65 1.11 -8.39 5.73
CA VAL A 65 0.77 -7.47 6.82
C VAL A 65 -0.43 -6.61 6.44
N LEU A 66 -0.51 -6.08 5.21
CA LEU A 66 -1.69 -5.32 4.78
C LEU A 66 -2.96 -6.16 4.80
N GLN A 67 -2.90 -7.42 4.36
CA GLN A 67 -4.06 -8.32 4.40
C GLN A 67 -4.55 -8.55 5.84
N ASP A 68 -3.65 -8.58 6.82
CA ASP A 68 -3.99 -8.75 8.24
C ASP A 68 -4.56 -7.47 8.86
N VAL A 69 -3.95 -6.30 8.61
CA VAL A 69 -4.28 -5.07 9.35
C VAL A 69 -5.13 -4.05 8.58
N LEU A 70 -5.23 -4.11 7.26
CA LEU A 70 -5.85 -3.04 6.47
C LEU A 70 -7.29 -2.76 6.91
N GLU A 71 -8.13 -3.79 6.97
CA GLU A 71 -9.54 -3.64 7.31
C GLU A 71 -9.72 -3.07 8.72
N SER A 72 -8.96 -3.56 9.70
CA SER A 72 -9.03 -3.08 11.08
C SER A 72 -8.57 -1.62 11.24
N LEU A 73 -7.70 -1.14 10.35
CA LEU A 73 -7.21 0.22 10.35
C LEU A 73 -8.20 1.21 9.72
N VAL A 74 -8.92 0.82 8.66
CA VAL A 74 -9.64 1.75 7.79
C VAL A 74 -11.16 1.58 7.76
N LEU A 75 -11.70 0.39 8.03
CA LEU A 75 -13.15 0.17 7.95
C LEU A 75 -13.91 1.04 8.96
N GLU A 76 -15.09 1.48 8.54
CA GLU A 76 -16.02 2.37 9.25
C GLU A 76 -15.46 3.75 9.61
N GLN A 77 -14.18 4.03 9.32
CA GLN A 77 -13.57 5.33 9.55
C GLN A 77 -14.14 6.36 8.58
N ASP A 78 -14.35 7.59 9.07
CA ASP A 78 -14.69 8.70 8.19
C ASP A 78 -13.42 9.30 7.59
N VAL A 79 -13.33 9.32 6.26
CA VAL A 79 -12.13 9.77 5.53
C VAL A 79 -11.77 11.24 5.79
N ARG A 80 -12.70 12.05 6.32
CA ARG A 80 -12.41 13.43 6.74
C ARG A 80 -11.45 13.50 7.94
N TYR A 81 -11.34 12.41 8.71
CA TYR A 81 -10.36 12.27 9.79
C TYR A 81 -9.08 11.56 9.33
N PHE A 82 -8.65 11.79 8.08
CA PHE A 82 -7.49 11.12 7.48
C PHE A 82 -6.23 11.18 8.37
N HIS A 83 -5.97 12.29 9.06
CA HIS A 83 -4.81 12.39 9.96
C HIS A 83 -4.83 11.34 11.07
N ALA A 84 -6.01 10.99 11.62
CA ALA A 84 -6.13 9.92 12.61
C ALA A 84 -5.86 8.54 11.99
N ILE A 85 -6.33 8.32 10.75
CA ILE A 85 -6.06 7.08 9.99
C ILE A 85 -4.56 6.94 9.71
N LEU A 86 -3.89 8.03 9.31
CA LEU A 86 -2.44 8.09 9.08
C LEU A 86 -1.61 7.80 10.34
N GLN A 87 -2.03 8.31 11.50
CA GLN A 87 -1.33 8.01 12.76
C GLN A 87 -1.51 6.55 13.17
N ARG A 88 -2.72 5.99 12.95
CA ARG A 88 -3.01 4.59 13.29
C ARG A 88 -2.20 3.63 12.41
N THR A 89 -2.15 3.89 11.11
CA THR A 89 -1.31 3.15 10.14
C THR A 89 0.17 3.31 10.44
N LYS A 90 0.64 4.50 10.82
CA LYS A 90 2.05 4.70 11.24
C LYS A 90 2.46 3.79 12.39
N ASN A 91 1.59 3.53 13.36
CA ASN A 91 1.90 2.67 14.50
C ASN A 91 1.99 1.19 14.11
N HIS A 92 1.13 0.72 13.21
CA HIS A 92 1.05 -0.69 12.80
C HIS A 92 2.02 -1.04 11.66
N LEU A 93 2.31 -0.07 10.77
CA LEU A 93 3.13 -0.24 9.57
C LEU A 93 4.46 0.53 9.68
N SER A 94 4.99 0.71 10.88
CA SER A 94 6.23 1.47 11.11
C SER A 94 7.44 0.87 10.38
N ARG A 95 7.48 -0.45 10.23
CA ARG A 95 8.50 -1.22 9.49
C ARG A 95 8.18 -1.42 8.01
N PHE A 96 7.00 -0.99 7.56
CA PHE A 96 6.50 -1.20 6.20
C PHE A 96 6.16 0.16 5.55
N PRO A 97 7.17 0.99 5.24
CA PRO A 97 6.95 2.35 4.74
C PRO A 97 6.21 2.40 3.40
N ALA A 98 6.43 1.46 2.48
CA ALA A 98 5.71 1.39 1.20
C ALA A 98 4.27 0.94 1.40
N ALA A 99 4.02 -0.08 2.24
CA ALA A 99 2.66 -0.47 2.62
C ALA A 99 1.90 0.70 3.27
N ARG A 100 2.56 1.45 4.15
CA ARG A 100 1.99 2.65 4.77
C ARG A 100 1.70 3.74 3.75
N ALA A 101 2.59 3.96 2.79
CA ALA A 101 2.38 4.93 1.72
C ALA A 101 1.19 4.54 0.83
N ALA A 102 0.95 3.25 0.61
CA ALA A 102 -0.22 2.78 -0.14
C ALA A 102 -1.56 3.09 0.54
N VAL A 103 -1.59 3.27 1.87
CA VAL A 103 -2.80 3.68 2.61
C VAL A 103 -2.93 5.21 2.69
N GLY A 104 -1.81 5.92 2.53
CA GLY A 104 -1.63 7.31 2.96
C GLY A 104 -2.09 8.39 1.99
#